data_AF-A0A9D9PVC9-F1
#
_entry.id   AF-A0A9D9PVC9-F1
#
_cell.length_a   1.000
_cell.length_b   1.000
_cell.length_c   1.000
_cell.angle_alpha   90.00
_cell.angle_beta   90.00
_cell.angle_gamma   90.00
#
_symmetry.space_group_name_H-M   'P 1'
#
loop_
_entity.id
_entity.type
_entity.pdbx_description
1 polymer ?
#
loop_
_entity_poly.entity_id
_entity_poly.type
_entity_poly.pdbx_seq_one_letter_code
_entity_poly.pdbx_strand_id
1 'polypeptide(L)' 'GYALASVAAGRLDAYWEQSAKPWDVAAGALLVEEAGGRVTDERGRPLDLGRPTILASNGHIHRRMVAALARRPVAPSGRA' A
#
# COMPACT_ATOMS: atom_id res chain seq x y z
N GLY A 1 -10.50 0.64 -1.89
CA GLY A 1 -11.67 1.21 -1.17
C GLY A 1 -11.66 0.90 0.32
N TYR A 2 -12.42 -0.10 0.79
CA TYR A 2 -12.67 -0.36 2.21
C TYR A 2 -11.41 -0.57 3.07
N ALA A 3 -10.42 -1.33 2.58
CA ALA A 3 -9.20 -1.60 3.34
C ALA A 3 -8.39 -0.31 3.61
N LEU A 4 -8.28 0.58 2.62
CA LEU A 4 -7.60 1.87 2.78
C LEU A 4 -8.33 2.80 3.74
N ALA A 5 -9.67 2.86 3.66
CA ALA A 5 -10.47 3.60 4.63
C ALA A 5 -10.33 3.04 6.05
N SER A 6 -10.14 1.72 6.19
CA SER A 6 -9.89 1.09 7.48
C SER A 6 -8.51 1.44 8.05
N VAL A 7 -7.49 1.60 7.20
CA VAL A 7 -6.18 2.12 7.62
C VAL A 7 -6.28 3.59 8.05
N ALA A 8 -6.92 4.44 7.24
CA ALA A 8 -7.11 5.86 7.56
C ALA A 8 -7.88 6.07 8.87
N ALA A 9 -8.89 5.23 9.14
CA ALA A 9 -9.67 5.27 10.37
C ALA A 9 -9.00 4.58 11.58
N GLY A 10 -7.75 4.11 11.46
CA GLY A 10 -7.02 3.44 12.54
C GLY A 10 -7.54 2.06 12.93
N ARG A 11 -8.38 1.42 12.09
CA ARG A 11 -8.88 0.06 12.32
C ARG A 11 -7.89 -1.03 11.89
N LEU A 12 -7.06 -0.71 10.89
CA LEU A 12 -5.98 -1.57 10.41
C LEU A 12 -4.65 -0.80 10.48
N ASP A 13 -3.58 -1.47 10.89
CA ASP A 13 -2.26 -0.83 10.91
C ASP A 13 -1.62 -0.73 9.52
N ALA A 14 -1.93 -1.67 8.62
CA ALA A 14 -1.45 -1.67 7.25
C ALA A 14 -2.32 -2.49 6.28
N TYR A 15 -2.18 -2.17 5.00
CA TYR A 15 -2.77 -2.87 3.86
C TYR A 15 -1.76 -2.94 2.71
N TRP A 16 -1.69 -4.07 2.02
CA TRP A 16 -0.84 -4.26 0.85
C TRP A 16 -1.55 -5.10 -0.21
N GLU A 17 -1.41 -4.71 -1.48
CA GLU A 17 -2.00 -5.40 -2.64
C GLU A 17 -1.10 -5.25 -3.87
N GLN A 18 -1.02 -6.29 -4.72
CA GLN A 18 -0.15 -6.35 -5.91
C GLN A 18 -0.90 -6.23 -7.24
N SER A 19 -2.23 -6.32 -7.23
CA SER A 19 -3.08 -6.22 -8.43
C SER A 19 -4.14 -5.11 -8.31
N ALA A 20 -3.81 -4.03 -7.61
CA ALA A 20 -4.71 -2.91 -7.38
C ALA A 20 -4.98 -2.13 -8.67
N LYS A 21 -6.24 -1.74 -8.91
CA LYS A 21 -6.56 -0.80 -9.99
C LYS A 21 -6.33 0.63 -9.53
N PRO A 22 -5.93 1.55 -10.43
CA PRO A 22 -5.63 2.93 -10.07
C PRO A 22 -6.79 3.64 -9.37
N TRP A 23 -8.03 3.40 -9.82
CA TRP A 23 -9.25 3.99 -9.25
C TRP A 23 -9.62 3.43 -7.87
N ASP A 24 -9.23 2.19 -7.55
CA ASP A 24 -9.48 1.59 -6.24
C ASP A 24 -8.55 2.14 -5.14
N VAL A 25 -7.44 2.75 -5.58
CA VAL A 25 -6.35 3.27 -4.77
C VAL A 25 -6.42 4.77 -4.59
N ALA A 26 -6.63 5.54 -5.65
CA ALA A 26 -6.39 6.98 -5.67
C ALA A 26 -7.06 7.73 -4.50
N ALA A 27 -8.38 7.52 -4.31
CA ALA A 27 -9.11 8.17 -3.21
C ALA A 27 -8.67 7.65 -1.83
N GLY A 28 -8.40 6.36 -1.71
CA GLY A 28 -7.98 5.75 -0.43
C GLY A 28 -6.57 6.17 -0.02
N ALA A 29 -5.67 6.37 -0.97
CA ALA A 29 -4.31 6.82 -0.71
C ALA A 29 -4.31 8.22 -0.09
N LEU A 30 -5.06 9.16 -0.70
CA LEU A 30 -5.21 10.52 -0.15
C LEU A 30 -5.80 10.49 1.27
N LEU A 31 -6.85 9.69 1.50
CA LEU A 31 -7.43 9.56 2.84
C LEU A 31 -6.43 9.06 3.88
N VAL A 32 -5.59 8.08 3.52
CA VAL A 32 -4.55 7.56 4.43
C VAL A 32 -3.51 8.64 4.73
N GLU A 33 -3.08 9.40 3.72
CA GLU A 33 -2.08 10.47 3.91
C GLU A 33 -2.62 11.62 4.76
N GLU A 34 -3.85 12.08 4.53
CA GLU A 34 -4.50 13.13 5.34
C GLU A 34 -4.75 12.68 6.79
N ALA A 35 -4.94 11.38 7.02
CA ALA A 35 -5.02 10.79 8.36
C ALA A 35 -3.64 10.66 9.05
N GLY A 36 -2.55 11.10 8.43
CA GLY A 36 -1.18 10.99 8.95
C GLY A 36 -0.51 9.63 8.69
N GLY A 37 -1.14 8.79 7.88
CA GLY A 37 -0.59 7.53 7.42
C GLY A 37 0.47 7.69 6.33
N ARG A 38 0.90 6.57 5.76
CA ARG A 38 1.93 6.55 4.71
C ARG A 38 1.58 5.55 3.62
N VAL A 39 1.76 5.97 2.37
CA VAL A 39 1.47 5.16 1.17
C VAL A 39 2.70 5.12 0.25
N THR A 40 3.08 3.93 -0.19
CA THR A 40 4.20 3.66 -1.11
C THR A 40 3.89 2.44 -1.97
N ASP A 41 4.84 2.03 -2.82
CA ASP A 41 4.90 0.64 -3.30
C ASP A 41 5.44 -0.32 -2.22
N GLU A 42 5.54 -1.61 -2.53
CA GLU A 42 6.06 -2.64 -1.63
C GLU A 42 7.55 -2.48 -1.27
N ARG A 43 8.27 -1.64 -2.01
CA ARG A 43 9.70 -1.32 -1.82
C ARG A 43 9.92 0.02 -1.12
N GLY A 44 8.86 0.70 -0.71
CA GLY A 44 8.92 2.01 -0.04
C GLY A 44 9.17 3.18 -1.00
N ARG A 45 9.05 3.00 -2.31
CA ARG A 45 9.12 4.09 -3.30
C ARG A 45 7.77 4.82 -3.36
N PRO A 46 7.75 6.11 -3.77
CA PRO A 46 6.51 6.86 -3.90
C PRO A 46 5.45 6.08 -4.69
N LEU A 47 4.19 6.21 -4.28
CA LEU A 47 3.07 5.58 -4.97
C LEU A 47 3.05 6.03 -6.43
N ASP A 48 2.98 5.06 -7.34
CA ASP A 48 2.81 5.26 -8.77
C ASP A 48 1.50 4.58 -9.18
N LEU A 49 0.47 5.38 -9.50
CA LEU A 49 -0.84 4.87 -9.90
C LEU A 49 -0.80 4.10 -11.22
N GLY A 50 0.28 4.20 -12.00
CA GLY A 50 0.51 3.37 -13.19
C GLY A 50 0.96 1.94 -12.85
N ARG A 51 1.33 1.67 -11.61
CA ARG A 51 1.73 0.35 -11.13
C ARG A 51 0.60 -0.31 -10.34
N PRO A 52 0.49 -1.65 -10.39
CA PRO A 52 -0.60 -2.36 -9.73
C PRO A 52 -0.34 -2.59 -8.23
N THR A 53 0.69 -1.99 -7.63
CA THR A 53 1.14 -2.32 -6.27
C THR A 53 1.02 -1.13 -5.33
N ILE A 54 0.53 -1.39 -4.13
CA ILE A 54 0.35 -0.41 -3.06
C ILE A 54 0.67 -1.03 -1.71
N LEU A 55 1.34 -0.26 -0.85
CA LEU A 55 1.47 -0.46 0.58
C LEU A 55 0.97 0.80 1.28
N ALA A 56 -0.07 0.67 2.09
CA ALA A 56 -0.58 1.71 2.97
C ALA A 56 -0.41 1.29 4.43
N SER A 57 -0.15 2.24 5.32
CA SER A 57 -0.04 1.98 6.77
C SER A 57 -0.39 3.21 7.60
N ASN A 58 -0.57 3.02 8.90
CA ASN A 58 -0.69 4.06 9.92
C ASN A 58 0.58 4.94 10.10
N GLY A 59 1.60 4.80 9.25
CA GLY A 59 2.85 5.55 9.31
C GLY A 59 3.87 4.96 10.29
N HIS A 60 3.44 4.43 11.42
CA HIS A 60 4.31 3.91 12.48
C HIS A 60 5.03 2.61 12.10
N ILE A 61 4.34 1.71 11.39
CA ILE A 61 4.89 0.40 11.02
C ILE A 61 5.39 0.30 9.59
N HIS A 62 5.36 1.40 8.83
CA HIS A 62 5.58 1.40 7.39
C HIS A 62 6.94 0.80 6.99
N ARG A 63 8.03 1.22 7.65
CA ARG A 63 9.38 0.70 7.38
C ARG A 63 9.50 -0.80 7.67
N ARG A 64 8.84 -1.28 8.72
CA ARG A 64 8.82 -2.71 9.07
C ARG A 64 8.07 -3.52 8.00
N MET A 65 6.97 -2.98 7.48
CA MET A 65 6.22 -3.61 6.38
C MET A 65 7.06 -3.73 5.10
N VAL A 66 7.72 -2.65 4.67
CA VAL A 66 8.64 -2.69 3.51
C VAL A 66 9.72 -3.76 3.69
N ALA A 67 10.36 -3.80 4.87
CA ALA A 67 11.40 -4.79 5.16
C ALA A 67 10.86 -6.23 5.18
N ALA A 68 9.63 -6.44 5.68
CA ALA A 68 8.99 -7.75 5.69
C ALA A 68 8.63 -8.24 4.28
N LEU A 69 8.13 -7.35 3.42
CA LEU A 69 7.78 -7.66 2.03
C LEU A 69 9.01 -7.92 1.16
N ALA A 70 10.12 -7.24 1.42
CA ALA A 70 11.39 -7.45 0.73
C ALA A 70 12.00 -8.85 0.97
N ARG A 71 11.66 -9.51 2.08
CA ARG A 71 12.14 -10.87 2.41
C ARG A 71 11.45 -11.97 1.62
N ARG A 72 10.39 -11.63 0.89
CA ARG A 72 9.61 -12.59 0.11
C ARG A 72 10.08 -12.54 -1.34
N PRO A 73 10.50 -13.67 -1.95
CA PRO A 73 10.75 -13.69 -3.39
C PRO A 73 9.44 -13.33 -4.09
N VAL A 74 9.42 -12.22 -4.83
CA VAL A 74 8.33 -11.91 -5.75
C VAL A 74 8.35 -13.03 -6.80
N ALA A 75 7.31 -13.87 -6.82
CA ALA A 75 7.11 -14.77 -7.94
C ALA A 75 7.03 -13.89 -9.21
N PRO A 76 7.78 -14.21 -10.27
CA PRO A 76 7.73 -13.42 -11.49
C PRO A 76 6.26 -13.36 -11.94
N SER A 77 5.76 -12.14 -12.13
CA SER A 77 4.42 -11.93 -12.67
C SER A 77 4.40 -12.46 -14.10
N GLY A 78 4.06 -13.75 -14.24
CA GLY A 78 3.86 -14.38 -15.53
C GLY A 78 2.69 -13.71 -16.23
N ARG A 79 3.00 -12.85 -17.19
CA ARG A 79 2.12 -12.66 -18.35
C ARG A 79 2.62 -13.64 -19.41
N ALA A 80 1.88 -14.73 -19.58
CA ALA A 80 1.76 -15.41 -20.87
C ALA A 80 0.76 -14.63 -21.72
#